data_AF-A0A1W2ERV5-F1
#
_entry.id   AF-A0A1W2ERV5-F1
#
_cell.length_a   1.000
_cell.length_b   1.000
_cell.length_c   1.000
_cell.angle_alpha   90.00
_cell.angle_beta   90.00
_cell.angle_gamma   90.00
#
_symmetry.space_group_name_H-M   'P 1'
#
loop_
_entity.id
_entity.type
_entity.pdbx_description
1 polymer ?
#
loop_
_entity_poly.entity_id
_entity_poly.type
_entity_poly.pdbx_seq_one_letter_code
_entity_poly.pdbx_strand_id
1 'polypeptide(L)' 'MVRNAREGALEGWLKEAEDGLLGAFARGLRCDQAAVAAALRERWSNGQTEGQINRLKTLKRQMYGRANINLLKARLVQAT' A
#
# COMPACT_ATOMS: atom_id res chain seq x y z
N MET A 1 4.84 -14.90 -6.68
CA MET A 1 4.84 -13.78 -5.70
C MET A 1 6.25 -13.67 -5.14
N VAL A 2 6.87 -12.50 -5.24
CA VAL A 2 8.24 -12.26 -4.76
C VAL A 2 8.27 -12.28 -3.23
N ARG A 3 9.18 -13.05 -2.65
CA ARG A 3 9.41 -13.13 -1.19
C ARG A 3 10.82 -12.63 -0.87
N ASN A 4 11.00 -12.11 0.34
CA ASN A 4 12.30 -11.66 0.87
C ASN A 4 12.99 -10.59 0.03
N ALA A 5 12.22 -9.72 -0.64
CA ALA A 5 12.72 -8.60 -1.42
C ALA A 5 13.74 -8.96 -2.53
N ARG A 6 13.65 -10.17 -3.11
CA ARG A 6 14.52 -10.58 -4.20
C ARG A 6 14.11 -9.92 -5.51
N GLU A 7 14.72 -8.78 -5.82
CA GLU A 7 14.46 -7.99 -7.03
C GLU A 7 14.55 -8.81 -8.32
N GLY A 8 15.57 -9.66 -8.47
CA GLY A 8 15.75 -10.49 -9.66
C GLY A 8 14.64 -11.51 -9.94
N ALA A 9 13.77 -11.79 -8.96
CA ALA A 9 12.63 -12.69 -9.14
C ALA A 9 11.35 -11.96 -9.60
N LEU A 10 11.33 -10.61 -9.59
CA LEU A 10 10.14 -9.81 -9.88
C LEU A 10 9.77 -9.87 -11.36
N GLU A 11 10.73 -9.69 -12.26
CA GLU A 11 10.47 -9.60 -13.70
C GLU A 11 9.90 -10.91 -14.26
N GLY A 12 10.49 -12.05 -13.87
CA GLY A 12 9.98 -13.37 -14.27
C GLY A 12 8.57 -13.62 -13.78
N TRP A 13 8.28 -13.25 -12.53
CA TRP A 13 6.94 -13.41 -11.98
C TRP A 13 5.90 -12.48 -12.63
N LEU A 14 6.26 -11.23 -12.94
CA LEU A 14 5.36 -10.30 -13.64
C LEU A 14 4.98 -10.85 -15.01
N LYS A 15 5.95 -11.38 -15.76
CA LYS A 15 5.72 -11.97 -17.08
C LYS A 15 4.74 -13.16 -17.01
N GLU A 16 4.93 -14.06 -16.06
CA GLU A 16 4.01 -15.19 -15.84
C GLU A 16 2.61 -14.73 -15.38
N ALA A 17 2.54 -13.69 -14.54
CA ALA A 17 1.29 -13.20 -13.98
C ALA A 17 0.45 -12.41 -15.01
N GLU A 18 1.08 -11.76 -15.99
CA GLU A 18 0.43 -10.99 -17.05
C GLU A 18 -0.50 -11.84 -17.94
N ASP A 19 -0.08 -13.07 -18.22
CA ASP A 19 -0.82 -14.03 -19.04
C ASP A 19 -1.85 -14.84 -18.23
N GLY A 20 -1.88 -14.64 -16.90
CA GLY A 20 -2.73 -15.38 -15.99
C GLY A 20 -3.92 -14.60 -15.45
N LEU A 21 -4.59 -15.19 -14.44
CA LEU A 21 -5.73 -14.59 -13.72
C LEU A 21 -5.38 -13.26 -13.02
N LEU A 22 -4.09 -12.99 -12.80
CA LEU A 22 -3.60 -11.78 -12.16
C LEU A 22 -3.14 -10.72 -13.17
N GLY A 23 -3.43 -10.88 -14.47
CA GLY A 23 -2.82 -10.04 -15.49
C GLY A 23 -3.09 -8.54 -15.33
N ALA A 24 -4.29 -8.16 -14.90
CA ALA A 24 -4.60 -6.75 -14.62
C ALA A 24 -3.78 -6.19 -13.44
N PHE A 25 -3.56 -6.99 -12.40
CA PHE A 25 -2.73 -6.62 -11.25
C PHE A 25 -1.25 -6.52 -11.64
N ALA A 26 -0.74 -7.48 -12.42
CA ALA A 26 0.64 -7.48 -12.90
C ALA A 26 0.95 -6.27 -13.79
N ARG A 27 0.02 -5.92 -14.70
CA ARG A 27 0.14 -4.69 -15.51
C ARG A 27 0.18 -3.43 -14.65
N GLY A 28 -0.64 -3.35 -13.60
CA GLY A 28 -0.60 -2.25 -12.64
C GLY A 28 0.76 -2.12 -11.96
N LEU A 29 1.32 -3.24 -11.48
CA LEU A 29 2.66 -3.26 -10.90
C LEU A 29 3.76 -2.89 -11.91
N ARG A 30 3.58 -3.23 -13.19
CA ARG A 30 4.52 -2.87 -14.26
C ARG A 30 4.50 -1.36 -14.53
N CYS A 31 3.34 -0.72 -14.49
CA CYS A 31 3.25 0.75 -14.56
C CYS A 31 4.04 1.42 -13.42
N ASP A 32 4.01 0.83 -12.22
CA ASP A 32 4.70 1.33 -11.03
C ASP A 32 6.06 0.66 -10.77
N GLN A 33 6.69 0.07 -11.80
CA GLN A 33 7.87 -0.80 -11.65
C GLN A 33 9.03 -0.13 -10.89
N ALA A 34 9.28 1.16 -11.12
CA ALA A 34 10.33 1.90 -10.40
C ALA A 34 10.05 1.99 -8.88
N ALA A 35 8.80 2.22 -8.49
CA ALA A 35 8.41 2.27 -7.09
C ALA A 35 8.46 0.88 -6.44
N VAL A 36 8.05 -0.17 -7.16
CA VAL A 36 8.13 -1.55 -6.69
C VAL A 36 9.59 -1.98 -6.51
N ALA A 37 10.47 -1.68 -7.47
CA ALA A 37 11.90 -1.98 -7.36
C ALA A 37 12.54 -1.24 -6.18
N ALA A 38 12.24 0.04 -6.00
CA ALA A 38 12.68 0.82 -4.84
C ALA A 38 12.19 0.19 -3.52
N ALA A 39 10.95 -0.27 -3.45
CA ALA A 39 10.41 -0.93 -2.26
C ALA A 39 11.11 -2.27 -1.93
N LEU A 40 11.72 -2.94 -2.92
CA LEU A 40 12.52 -4.16 -2.69
C LEU A 40 13.97 -3.84 -2.29
N ARG A 41 14.54 -2.76 -2.82
CA ARG A 41 15.95 -2.40 -2.57
C ARG A 41 16.14 -1.59 -1.29
N GLU A 42 15.23 -0.66 -1.03
CA GLU A 42 15.36 0.30 0.05
C GLU A 42 14.90 -0.29 1.39
N ARG A 43 15.50 0.22 2.46
CA ARG A 43 15.17 -0.20 3.85
C ARG A 43 13.88 0.44 4.35
N TRP A 44 13.40 1.44 3.62
CA TRP A 44 12.26 2.28 4.00
C TRP A 44 10.97 1.64 3.52
N SER A 45 9.98 1.61 4.41
CA SER A 45 8.65 1.08 4.12
C SER A 45 7.60 2.17 4.27
N ASN A 46 6.62 2.18 3.36
CA ASN A 46 5.42 3.00 3.49
C ASN A 46 4.47 2.51 4.61
N GLY A 47 4.80 1.41 5.31
CA GLY A 47 3.93 0.81 6.33
C GLY A 47 3.55 1.75 7.48
N GLN A 48 4.43 2.65 7.92
CA GLN A 48 4.06 3.65 8.94
C GLN A 48 2.99 4.62 8.41
N THR A 49 3.20 5.15 7.21
CA THR A 49 2.24 6.06 6.54
C THR A 49 0.90 5.35 6.32
N GLU A 50 0.92 4.15 5.77
CA GLU A 50 -0.28 3.34 5.54
C GLU A 50 -1.00 2.98 6.84
N GLY A 51 -0.26 2.70 7.92
CA GLY A 51 -0.79 2.46 9.25
C GLY A 51 -1.55 3.66 9.80
N GLN A 52 -0.98 4.87 9.70
CA GLN A 52 -1.67 6.10 10.10
C GLN A 52 -2.91 6.38 9.24
N ILE A 53 -2.82 6.18 7.92
CA ILE A 53 -3.95 6.29 7.01
C ILE A 53 -5.05 5.29 7.38
N ASN A 54 -4.70 4.06 7.74
CA ASN A 54 -5.65 3.04 8.14
C ASN A 54 -6.33 3.41 9.47
N ARG A 55 -5.57 3.89 10.47
CA ARG A 55 -6.13 4.41 11.73
C ARG A 55 -7.15 5.53 11.47
N LEU A 56 -6.79 6.49 10.62
CA LEU A 56 -7.69 7.58 10.22
C LEU A 56 -8.95 7.07 9.51
N LYS A 57 -8.80 6.15 8.55
CA LYS A 57 -9.93 5.55 7.82
C LYS A 57 -10.86 4.76 8.75
N THR A 58 -10.30 4.01 9.70
CA THR A 58 -11.06 3.27 10.71
C THR A 58 -11.89 4.19 11.57
N LEU A 59 -11.30 5.28 12.09
CA LEU A 59 -12.01 6.27 12.88
C LEU A 59 -13.16 6.91 12.09
N LYS A 60 -12.91 7.28 10.82
CA LYS A 60 -13.96 7.82 9.93
C LYS A 60 -15.09 6.81 9.69
N ARG A 61 -14.78 5.52 9.54
CA ARG A 61 -15.76 4.43 9.36
C ARG A 61 -16.58 4.17 10.61
N GLN A 62 -15.98 4.20 11.80
CA GLN A 62 -16.70 4.12 13.08
C GLN A 62 -17.74 5.24 13.24
N MET A 63 -17.55 6.35 12.53
CA MET A 63 -18.44 7.51 12.54
C MET A 63 -19.34 7.57 11.29
N TYR A 64 -19.51 6.45 10.58
CA TYR A 64 -20.34 6.32 9.39
C TYR A 64 -20.03 7.38 8.31
N GLY A 65 -18.76 7.80 8.20
CA GLY A 65 -18.33 8.79 7.24
C GLY A 65 -18.67 10.25 7.58
N ARG A 66 -19.36 10.51 8.70
CA ARG A 66 -19.87 11.84 9.08
C ARG A 66 -18.84 12.73 9.79
N ALA A 67 -17.63 12.24 9.99
CA ALA A 67 -16.58 13.00 10.63
C ALA A 67 -15.92 13.99 9.64
N ASN A 68 -16.08 15.29 9.91
CA ASN A 68 -15.34 16.35 9.22
C ASN A 68 -13.86 16.37 9.69
N ILE A 69 -13.02 17.15 8.99
CA ILE A 69 -11.57 17.18 9.26
C ILE A 69 -11.26 17.61 10.71
N ASN A 70 -11.98 18.59 11.25
CA ASN A 70 -11.77 19.07 12.62
C ASN A 70 -12.07 17.96 13.65
N LEU A 71 -13.15 17.21 13.44
CA LEU A 71 -13.54 16.10 14.32
C LEU A 71 -12.58 14.91 14.21
N LEU A 72 -12.10 14.60 13.00
CA LEU A 72 -11.06 13.59 12.81
C LEU A 72 -9.75 13.99 13.49
N LYS A 73 -9.33 15.26 13.38
CA LYS A 73 -8.14 15.78 14.07
C LYS A 73 -8.29 15.67 15.60
N ALA A 74 -9.41 16.12 16.15
CA ALA A 74 -9.66 16.04 17.59
C ALA A 74 -9.53 14.60 18.10
N ARG A 75 -10.19 13.63 17.44
CA ARG A 75 -10.16 12.23 17.88
C ARG A 75 -8.85 11.50 17.58
N LEU A 76 -8.08 11.92 16.58
CA LEU A 76 -6.79 11.29 16.26
C LEU A 76 -5.66 11.80 17.16
N VAL A 77 -5.64 13.12 17.44
CA VAL A 77 -4.60 13.79 18.24
C VAL A 77 -4.83 13.62 19.73
N GLN A 78 -6.08 13.70 20.21
CA GLN A 78 -6.38 13.49 21.64
C GLN A 78 -6.39 12.01 22.07
N ALA A 79 -6.34 11.07 21.12
CA ALA A 79 -6.22 9.63 21.41
C ALA A 79 -4.76 9.16 21.49
N THR A 80 -3.84 10.08 21.80
CA THR A 80 -2.40 9.86 22.00
C THR A 80 -2.06 10.36 23.39
#